data_AF-A0A095SSJ0-F1
#
_entry.id   AF-A0A095SSJ0-F1
#
_cell.length_a   1.000
_cell.length_b   1.000
_cell.length_c   1.000
_cell.angle_alpha   90.00
_cell.angle_beta   90.00
_cell.angle_gamma   90.00
#
_symmetry.space_group_name_H-M   'P 1'
#
loop_
_entity.id
_entity.type
_entity.pdbx_description
1 polymer ?
#
loop_
_entity_poly.entity_id
_entity_poly.type
_entity_poly.pdbx_seq_one_letter_code
_entity_poly.pdbx_strand_id
1 'polypeptide(L)'
;METNEIYLLKKNMQLENENFIVKKGTYLKVVGLHDVSDDLIPTKVVVQFDKINGHYLINEVDFKNQLENNSLYPITAPKYQINDCVTHQNHGNGTVTLSNYDKILKTYLYTVKFKTGSLVVLENDLRNCQ
;
A
#
# COMPACT_ATOMS: atom_id res chain seq x y z
N MET A 1 -12.66 3.41 -6.47
CA MET A 1 -11.24 3.34 -6.06
C MET A 1 -11.05 4.33 -4.93
N GLU A 2 -10.32 3.96 -3.88
CA GLU A 2 -10.21 4.80 -2.69
C GLU A 2 -8.96 5.68 -2.78
N THR A 3 -9.06 6.93 -2.36
CA THR A 3 -7.89 7.82 -2.25
C THR A 3 -7.04 7.37 -1.06
N ASN A 4 -5.71 7.40 -1.21
CA ASN A 4 -4.68 6.92 -0.28
C ASN A 4 -4.32 5.43 -0.34
N GLU A 5 -4.84 4.68 -1.31
CA GLU A 5 -4.34 3.33 -1.59
C GLU A 5 -2.87 3.38 -2.06
N ILE A 6 -2.04 2.48 -1.54
CA ILE A 6 -0.62 2.36 -1.91
C ILE A 6 -0.44 1.05 -2.66
N TYR A 7 0.39 1.07 -3.70
CA TYR A 7 0.70 -0.06 -4.55
C TYR A 7 2.21 -0.17 -4.73
N LEU A 8 2.69 -1.40 -4.90
CA LEU A 8 4.06 -1.70 -5.27
C LEU A 8 4.12 -2.08 -6.75
N LEU A 9 4.97 -1.38 -7.51
CA LEU A 9 5.27 -1.75 -8.89
C LEU A 9 6.06 -3.06 -8.95
N LYS A 10 5.50 -4.09 -9.58
CA LYS A 10 6.18 -5.38 -9.82
C LYS A 10 6.92 -5.39 -11.17
N LYS A 11 6.52 -4.53 -12.10
CA LYS A 11 7.17 -4.29 -13.39
C LYS A 11 7.54 -2.82 -13.55
N ASN A 12 8.42 -2.53 -14.49
CA ASN A 12 8.67 -1.13 -14.88
C ASN A 12 7.39 -0.59 -15.53
N MET A 13 7.06 0.67 -15.26
CA MET A 13 5.89 1.36 -15.80
C MET A 13 6.36 2.54 -16.64
N GLN A 14 5.91 2.60 -17.88
CA GLN A 14 6.01 3.80 -18.72
C GLN A 14 4.71 4.57 -18.54
N LEU A 15 4.81 5.84 -18.17
CA LEU A 15 3.63 6.72 -18.10
C LEU A 15 3.38 7.32 -19.49
N GLU A 16 2.10 7.44 -19.84
CA GLU A 16 1.67 8.14 -21.04
C GLU A 16 2.09 9.62 -20.94
N ASN A 17 2.67 10.18 -22.00
CA ASN A 17 3.13 11.57 -22.08
C ASN A 17 4.33 11.95 -21.19
N GLU A 18 4.96 10.98 -20.53
CA GLU A 18 6.17 11.23 -19.74
C GLU A 18 7.41 10.63 -20.43
N ASN A 19 8.56 11.30 -20.34
CA ASN A 19 9.80 10.86 -20.98
C ASN A 19 10.67 9.96 -20.08
N PHE A 20 10.07 9.30 -19.08
CA PHE A 20 10.79 8.43 -18.15
C PHE A 20 10.04 7.13 -17.84
N ILE A 21 10.82 6.13 -17.39
CA ILE A 21 10.31 4.84 -16.95
C ILE A 21 10.41 4.76 -15.43
N VAL A 22 9.27 4.54 -14.77
CA VAL A 22 9.22 4.22 -13.34
C VAL A 22 9.73 2.79 -13.14
N LYS A 23 10.73 2.60 -12.29
CA LYS A 23 11.34 1.29 -12.07
C LYS A 23 10.47 0.41 -11.18
N LYS A 24 10.49 -0.91 -11.42
CA LYS A 24 9.94 -1.90 -10.49
C LYS A 24 10.49 -1.70 -9.07
N GLY A 25 9.66 -1.99 -8.08
CA GLY A 25 9.98 -1.80 -6.66
C GLY A 25 9.68 -0.41 -6.11
N THR A 26 9.27 0.53 -6.97
CA THR A 26 8.79 1.88 -6.59
C THR A 26 7.38 1.78 -6.03
N TYR A 27 7.09 2.58 -5.00
CA TYR A 27 5.75 2.68 -4.44
C TYR A 27 4.95 3.73 -5.20
N LEU A 28 3.72 3.40 -5.53
CA LEU A 28 2.72 4.27 -6.13
C LEU A 28 1.64 4.52 -5.09
N LYS A 29 1.28 5.78 -4.83
CA LYS A 29 0.14 6.15 -4.00
C LYS A 29 -0.94 6.78 -4.88
N VAL A 30 -2.18 6.32 -4.79
CA VAL A 30 -3.34 6.99 -5.38
C VAL A 30 -3.68 8.19 -4.49
N VAL A 31 -3.61 9.40 -5.03
CA VAL A 31 -3.87 10.64 -4.28
C VAL A 31 -5.16 11.33 -4.67
N GLY A 32 -5.78 10.92 -5.78
CA GLY A 32 -7.04 11.50 -6.23
C GLY A 32 -7.58 10.84 -7.49
N LEU A 33 -8.80 11.22 -7.85
CA LEU A 33 -9.43 10.94 -9.13
C LEU A 33 -9.69 12.28 -9.82
N HIS A 34 -9.43 12.34 -11.11
CA HIS A 34 -9.77 13.48 -11.96
C HIS A 34 -10.78 13.01 -12.99
N ASP A 35 -12.03 13.40 -12.78
CA ASP A 35 -13.13 13.15 -13.70
C ASP A 35 -13.18 14.29 -14.71
N VAL A 36 -12.95 13.98 -15.98
CA VAL A 36 -13.04 14.97 -17.07
C VAL A 36 -14.47 14.84 -17.57
N SER A 37 -15.33 15.74 -17.10
CA SER A 37 -16.80 15.66 -17.09
C SER A 37 -17.54 15.60 -18.44
N ASP A 38 -16.93 15.07 -19.50
CA ASP A 38 -17.60 14.67 -20.73
C ASP A 38 -17.36 13.16 -20.91
N ASP A 39 -18.43 12.37 -21.04
CA ASP A 39 -18.49 10.90 -21.15
C ASP A 39 -17.59 10.25 -22.23
N LEU A 40 -16.76 11.04 -22.91
CA LEU A 40 -15.82 10.67 -23.96
C LEU A 40 -14.39 10.42 -23.45
N ILE A 41 -14.00 10.94 -22.28
CA ILE A 41 -12.65 10.78 -21.74
C ILE A 41 -12.70 9.97 -20.44
N PRO A 42 -12.01 8.82 -20.35
CA PRO A 42 -12.03 8.00 -19.15
C PRO A 42 -11.40 8.75 -17.96
N THR A 43 -11.98 8.56 -16.77
CA THR A 43 -11.47 9.05 -15.48
C THR A 43 -9.96 8.84 -15.40
N LYS A 44 -9.23 9.87 -14.97
CA LYS A 44 -7.79 9.76 -14.71
C LYS A 44 -7.54 9.55 -13.23
N VAL A 45 -6.65 8.62 -12.91
CA VAL A 45 -6.13 8.37 -11.57
C VAL A 45 -4.94 9.28 -11.34
N VAL A 46 -4.99 10.09 -10.29
CA VAL A 46 -3.87 10.90 -9.86
C VAL A 46 -2.99 10.08 -8.92
N VAL A 47 -1.72 9.91 -9.27
CA VAL A 47 -0.76 9.10 -8.51
C VAL A 47 0.49 9.88 -8.15
N GLN A 48 1.10 9.50 -7.03
CA GLN A 48 2.42 9.96 -6.60
C GLN A 48 3.36 8.76 -6.45
N PHE A 49 4.60 8.91 -6.90
CA PHE A 49 5.63 7.88 -6.69
C PHE A 49 6.58 8.29 -5.57
N ASP A 50 7.01 7.34 -4.74
CA ASP A 50 7.86 7.63 -3.56
C ASP A 50 9.22 8.26 -3.89
N LYS A 51 9.72 8.06 -5.11
CA LYS A 51 11.05 8.52 -5.56
C LYS A 51 11.01 9.49 -6.73
N ILE A 52 9.81 9.93 -7.13
CA ILE A 52 9.63 10.83 -8.27
C ILE A 52 8.72 11.98 -7.83
N ASN A 53 9.26 13.19 -7.89
CA ASN A 53 8.52 14.38 -7.47
C ASN A 53 7.43 14.72 -8.50
N GLY A 54 6.20 14.85 -8.01
CA GLY A 54 5.06 15.30 -8.82
C GLY A 54 3.83 14.42 -8.63
N HIS A 55 2.75 14.85 -9.26
CA HIS A 55 1.53 14.06 -9.43
C HIS A 55 1.39 13.72 -10.90
N TYR A 56 1.08 12.46 -11.17
CA TYR A 56 0.98 11.92 -12.52
C TYR A 56 -0.40 11.36 -12.76
N LEU A 57 -0.83 11.37 -14.02
CA LEU A 57 -2.14 10.87 -14.42
C LEU A 57 -1.99 9.52 -15.11
N ILE A 58 -2.77 8.55 -14.67
CA ILE A 58 -2.92 7.25 -15.34
C ILE A 58 -4.38 7.10 -15.73
N ASN A 59 -4.66 6.58 -16.93
CA ASN A 59 -6.02 6.21 -17.30
C ASN A 59 -6.56 5.16 -16.30
N GLU A 60 -7.78 5.35 -15.77
CA GLU A 60 -8.37 4.40 -14.83
C GLU A 60 -8.44 2.98 -15.41
N VAL A 61 -8.71 2.83 -16.70
CA VAL A 61 -8.73 1.53 -17.39
C VAL A 61 -7.35 0.90 -17.38
N ASP A 62 -6.30 1.65 -17.72
CA ASP A 62 -4.92 1.14 -17.70
C ASP A 62 -4.46 0.80 -16.29
N PHE A 63 -4.88 1.60 -15.31
CA PHE A 63 -4.60 1.33 -13.90
C PHE A 63 -5.23 0.01 -13.46
N LYS A 64 -6.52 -0.22 -13.78
CA LYS A 64 -7.22 -1.48 -13.50
C LYS A 64 -6.57 -2.67 -14.21
N ASN A 65 -6.23 -2.53 -15.48
CA ASN A 65 -5.51 -3.56 -16.24
C ASN A 65 -4.18 -3.94 -15.58
N GLN A 66 -3.47 -2.96 -15.02
CA GLN A 66 -2.22 -3.20 -14.30
C GLN A 66 -2.40 -3.92 -12.95
N LEU A 67 -3.54 -3.73 -12.28
CA LEU A 67 -3.90 -4.52 -11.10
C LEU A 67 -4.21 -5.96 -11.49
N GLU A 68 -5.07 -6.16 -12.49
CA GLU A 68 -5.50 -7.48 -12.97
C GLU A 68 -4.32 -8.32 -13.48
N ASN A 69 -3.36 -7.69 -14.16
CA ASN A 69 -2.17 -8.37 -14.68
C ASN A 69 -1.00 -8.48 -13.67
N ASN A 70 -1.23 -8.13 -12.40
CA ASN A 70 -0.26 -8.15 -11.30
C ASN A 70 0.99 -7.27 -11.51
N SER A 71 0.93 -6.23 -12.36
CA SER A 71 2.01 -5.24 -12.50
C SER A 71 2.00 -4.21 -11.37
N LEU A 72 0.81 -3.93 -10.82
CA LEU A 72 0.60 -3.21 -9.58
C LEU A 72 0.10 -4.18 -8.52
N TYR A 73 0.77 -4.19 -7.37
CA TYR A 73 0.38 -5.02 -6.24
C TYR A 73 -0.13 -4.14 -5.10
N PRO A 74 -1.40 -4.26 -4.66
CA PRO A 74 -1.93 -3.46 -3.56
C PRO A 74 -1.14 -3.73 -2.29
N ILE A 75 -0.63 -2.65 -1.69
CA ILE A 75 -0.19 -2.63 -0.31
C ILE A 75 -1.45 -2.26 0.47
N THR A 76 -2.14 -3.26 1.00
CA THR A 76 -3.25 -3.04 1.94
C THR A 76 -2.76 -2.11 3.05
N ALA A 77 -3.62 -1.27 3.64
CA ALA A 77 -3.21 -0.58 4.86
C ALA A 77 -2.93 -1.63 5.95
N PRO A 78 -1.95 -1.40 6.85
CA PRO A 78 -1.79 -2.30 7.98
C PRO A 78 -3.07 -2.27 8.81
N LYS A 79 -3.58 -3.46 9.16
CA LYS A 79 -4.77 -3.60 10.01
C LYS A 79 -4.61 -2.92 11.36
N TYR A 80 -3.39 -2.92 11.92
CA TYR A 80 -3.06 -2.28 13.20
C TYR A 80 -2.11 -1.10 12.98
N GLN A 81 -2.33 0.01 13.66
CA GLN A 81 -1.50 1.20 13.61
C GLN A 81 -0.49 1.21 14.77
N ILE A 82 0.56 2.03 14.64
CA ILE A 82 1.51 2.27 15.73
C ILE A 82 0.74 2.84 16.93
N ASN A 83 1.04 2.31 18.12
CA ASN A 83 0.39 2.57 19.41
C ASN A 83 -0.93 1.83 19.65
N ASP A 84 -1.43 1.06 18.68
CA ASP A 84 -2.59 0.20 18.91
C ASP A 84 -2.28 -0.87 19.97
N CYS A 85 -3.26 -1.14 20.82
CA CYS A 85 -3.24 -2.27 21.74
C CYS A 85 -3.69 -3.54 21.00
N VAL A 86 -2.85 -4.56 21.05
CA VAL A 86 -3.12 -5.87 20.46
C VAL A 86 -2.87 -7.01 21.45
N THR A 87 -3.55 -8.12 21.26
CA THR A 87 -3.38 -9.34 22.06
C THR A 87 -2.78 -10.45 21.19
N HIS A 88 -1.74 -11.10 21.71
CA HIS A 88 -1.12 -12.30 21.12
C HIS A 88 -1.37 -13.50 22.04
N GLN A 89 -1.69 -14.66 21.45
CA GLN A 89 -2.11 -15.86 22.20
C GLN A 89 -1.13 -16.27 23.31
N ASN A 90 0.18 -16.21 23.05
CA ASN A 90 1.21 -16.67 23.99
C ASN A 90 1.86 -15.55 24.82
N HIS A 91 1.65 -14.28 24.46
CA HIS A 91 2.34 -13.13 25.08
C HIS A 91 1.40 -12.13 25.76
N GLY A 92 0.08 -12.34 25.62
CA GLY A 92 -0.94 -11.44 26.16
C GLY A 92 -0.99 -10.11 25.41
N ASN A 93 -1.34 -9.05 26.13
CA ASN A 93 -1.49 -7.71 25.56
C ASN A 93 -0.13 -7.04 25.35
N GLY A 94 -0.02 -6.34 24.23
CA GLY A 94 1.13 -5.52 23.86
C GLY A 94 0.72 -4.31 23.03
N THR A 95 1.70 -3.47 22.72
CA THR A 95 1.50 -2.25 21.93
C THR A 95 2.28 -2.35 20.63
N VAL A 96 1.62 -2.10 19.50
CA VAL A 96 2.30 -2.03 18.20
C VAL A 96 3.27 -0.86 18.21
N THR A 97 4.54 -1.12 17.90
CA THR A 97 5.61 -0.11 17.84
C THR A 97 6.09 0.15 16.42
N LEU A 98 5.88 -0.81 15.52
CA LEU A 98 6.24 -0.71 14.11
C LEU A 98 5.37 -1.66 13.28
N SER A 99 4.98 -1.22 12.09
CA SER A 99 4.33 -2.05 11.06
C SER A 99 5.15 -1.95 9.77
N ASN A 100 5.56 -3.08 9.21
CA ASN A 100 6.31 -3.12 7.96
C ASN A 100 5.72 -4.17 7.01
N TYR A 101 5.60 -3.82 5.73
CA TYR A 101 5.11 -4.74 4.72
C TYR A 101 6.24 -5.64 4.22
N ASP A 102 6.11 -6.95 4.43
CA ASP A 102 7.04 -7.94 3.90
C ASP A 102 6.69 -8.30 2.44
N LYS A 103 7.62 -8.03 1.53
CA LYS A 103 7.42 -8.22 0.08
C LYS A 103 7.40 -9.68 -0.36
N ILE A 104 7.99 -10.58 0.42
CA ILE A 104 8.11 -12.02 0.11
C ILE A 104 6.86 -12.74 0.62
N LEU A 105 6.50 -12.52 1.89
CA LEU A 105 5.32 -13.09 2.53
C LEU A 105 4.01 -12.43 2.11
N LYS A 106 4.11 -11.25 1.48
CA LYS A 106 2.97 -10.44 1.01
C LYS A 106 2.01 -10.06 2.14
N THR A 107 2.54 -9.76 3.32
CA THR A 107 1.74 -9.42 4.52
C THR A 107 2.48 -8.42 5.40
N TYR A 108 1.77 -7.81 6.36
CA TYR A 108 2.40 -6.97 7.36
C TYR A 108 3.02 -7.80 8.48
N LEU A 109 4.26 -7.44 8.81
CA LEU A 109 4.93 -7.81 10.03
C LEU A 109 4.80 -6.67 11.03
N TYR A 110 4.43 -7.02 12.26
CA TYR A 110 4.24 -6.07 13.36
C TYR A 110 5.30 -6.30 14.42
N THR A 111 6.03 -5.25 14.79
CA THR A 111 6.84 -5.27 16.01
C THR A 111 5.97 -4.82 17.17
N VAL A 112 5.71 -5.72 18.11
CA VAL A 112 4.83 -5.48 19.25
C VAL A 112 5.65 -5.55 20.54
N LYS A 113 5.48 -4.54 21.41
CA LYS A 113 6.07 -4.50 22.74
C LYS A 113 5.11 -5.14 23.74
N PHE A 114 5.44 -6.35 24.19
CA PHE A 114 4.75 -7.06 25.25
C PHE A 114 5.45 -6.82 26.60
N LYS A 115 4.83 -7.27 27.70
CA LYS A 115 5.48 -7.27 29.03
C LYS A 115 6.77 -8.10 29.06
N THR A 116 6.84 -9.16 28.27
CA THR A 116 7.99 -10.07 28.20
C THR A 116 9.11 -9.60 27.28
N GLY A 117 8.91 -8.50 26.54
CA GLY A 117 9.84 -7.98 25.54
C GLY A 117 9.17 -7.65 24.21
N SER A 118 9.97 -7.26 23.22
CA SER A 118 9.48 -6.95 21.87
C SER A 118 9.61 -8.17 20.95
N LEU A 119 8.58 -8.42 20.14
CA LEU A 119 8.55 -9.52 19.17
C LEU A 119 8.04 -9.04 17.82
N VAL A 120 8.59 -9.60 16.74
CA VAL A 120 8.04 -9.44 15.38
C VAL A 120 7.07 -10.59 15.12
N VAL A 121 5.82 -10.26 14.78
CA VAL A 121 4.73 -11.22 14.59
C VAL A 121 3.95 -10.94 13.30
N LEU A 122 3.22 -11.94 12.81
CA LEU A 122 2.35 -11.79 11.64
C LEU A 122 1.01 -11.15 12.06
N GLU A 123 0.33 -10.52 11.10
CA GLU A 123 -1.01 -9.94 11.31
C GLU A 123 -2.01 -10.94 11.91
N ASN A 124 -1.96 -12.19 11.47
CA ASN A 124 -2.88 -13.26 11.88
C ASN A 124 -2.67 -13.74 13.33
N ASP A 125 -1.52 -13.43 13.92
CA ASP A 125 -1.20 -13.79 15.31
C ASP A 125 -1.73 -12.77 16.32
N LEU A 126 -2.28 -11.65 15.82
CA LEU A 126 -2.75 -10.52 16.61
C LEU A 126 -4.27 -10.39 16.55
N ARG A 127 -4.84 -9.93 17.66
CA ARG A 127 -6.25 -9.50 17.79
C ARG A 127 -6.31 -8.13 18.46
N ASN A 128 -7.38 -7.37 18.27
CA ASN A 128 -7.63 -6.15 19.05
C ASN A 128 -7.70 -6.51 20.54
N CYS A 129 -7.15 -5.65 21.41
CA CYS A 129 -7.44 -5.72 22.83
C CYS A 129 -8.94 -5.64 23.08
N GLN A 130 -9.45 -6.43 24.03
CA GLN A 130 -10.80 -6.30 24.58
C GLN A 130 -10.86 -5.17 25.61
#